data_AF-A0A6G1SB59-F1
#
_entry.id   AF-A0A6G1SB59-F1
#
_cell.length_a   1.000
_cell.length_b   1.000
_cell.length_c   1.000
_cell.angle_alpha   90.00
_cell.angle_beta   90.00
_cell.angle_gamma   90.00
#
_symmetry.space_group_name_H-M   'P 1'
#
loop_
_entity.id
_entity.type
_entity.pdbx_description
1 polymer ?
#
loop_
_entity_poly.entity_id
_entity_poly.type
_entity_poly.pdbx_seq_one_letter_code
_entity_poly.pdbx_strand_id
1 'polypeptide(L)'
;HHVSGDRPECQEGGKTPKCQKQCQSTYNVSYKKDRHYGRKSYSVKSDPQAIQTEIMTNGPVEVALTVYEDLLHYKSGVYQHVSGSVLGGHAVRMLGWGVENGTPYWL
;
A
#
# COMPACT_ATOMS: atom_id res chain seq x y z
N HIS A 1 -0.95 -10.42 14.60
CA HIS A 1 -1.56 -9.20 14.00
C HIS A 1 -2.59 -8.64 14.98
N HIS A 2 -2.83 -7.32 15.01
CA HIS A 2 -3.53 -6.57 16.08
C HIS A 2 -5.02 -6.92 16.35
N VAL A 3 -5.48 -8.11 15.97
CA VAL A 3 -6.84 -8.64 16.16
C VAL A 3 -6.77 -10.14 16.44
N SER A 4 -7.75 -10.69 17.16
CA SER A 4 -7.86 -12.13 17.41
C SER A 4 -7.99 -12.92 16.11
N GLY A 5 -7.19 -13.98 15.95
CA GLY A 5 -7.25 -14.89 14.80
C GLY A 5 -6.17 -15.97 14.85
N ASP A 6 -6.15 -16.85 13.85
CA ASP A 6 -5.29 -18.06 13.83
C ASP A 6 -3.81 -17.77 13.52
N ARG A 7 -3.46 -16.52 13.19
CA ARG A 7 -2.08 -16.15 12.83
C ARG A 7 -1.27 -15.86 14.09
N PRO A 8 -0.02 -16.34 14.18
CA PRO A 8 0.84 -16.09 15.32
C PRO A 8 1.08 -14.59 15.54
N GLU A 9 1.43 -14.24 16.77
CA GLU A 9 1.87 -12.89 17.09
C GLU A 9 3.09 -12.51 16.26
N CYS A 10 3.08 -11.29 15.75
CA CYS A 10 4.20 -10.76 14.99
C CYS A 10 5.28 -10.34 16.00
N GLN A 11 6.53 -10.75 15.77
CA GLN A 11 7.66 -10.23 16.53
C GLN A 11 8.18 -8.95 15.88
N GLU A 12 8.31 -7.90 16.68
CA GLU A 12 8.96 -6.66 16.25
C GLU A 12 10.49 -6.79 16.28
N GLY A 13 11.20 -5.90 15.58
CA GLY A 13 12.66 -5.79 15.69
C GLY A 13 13.50 -6.55 14.65
N GLY A 14 12.94 -6.85 13.47
CA GLY A 14 13.71 -7.40 12.35
C GLY A 14 14.73 -6.41 11.77
N LYS A 15 15.92 -6.91 11.39
CA LYS A 15 16.93 -6.11 10.67
C LYS A 15 16.68 -6.16 9.17
N THR A 16 16.91 -5.04 8.48
CA THR A 16 16.93 -5.01 7.02
C THR A 16 17.94 -6.04 6.48
N PRO A 17 17.51 -7.00 5.63
CA PRO A 17 18.43 -7.97 5.04
C PRO A 17 19.51 -7.31 4.18
N LYS A 18 20.66 -7.96 4.04
CA LYS A 18 21.71 -7.50 3.11
C LYS A 18 21.24 -7.63 1.66
N CYS A 19 21.69 -6.72 0.80
CA CYS A 19 21.44 -6.79 -0.64
C CYS A 19 22.16 -8.00 -1.25
N GLN A 20 21.41 -9.05 -1.58
CA GLN A 20 21.90 -10.22 -2.31
C GLN A 20 21.60 -10.04 -3.81
N LYS A 21 22.64 -9.94 -4.64
CA LYS A 21 22.51 -9.79 -6.10
C LYS A 21 22.40 -11.15 -6.80
N GLN A 22 21.59 -12.02 -6.23
CA GLN A 22 21.40 -13.42 -6.65
C GLN A 22 19.95 -13.82 -6.40
N CYS A 23 19.36 -14.57 -7.35
CA CYS A 23 18.02 -15.13 -7.19
C CYS A 23 18.07 -16.43 -6.38
N GLN A 24 16.90 -16.91 -5.91
CA GLN A 24 16.78 -18.21 -5.27
C GLN A 24 17.29 -19.33 -6.20
N SER A 25 17.88 -20.38 -5.63
CA SER A 25 18.50 -21.47 -6.41
C SER A 25 17.52 -22.23 -7.31
N THR A 26 16.23 -22.20 -6.98
CA THR A 26 15.14 -22.79 -7.77
C THR A 26 14.69 -21.94 -8.96
N TYR A 27 15.19 -20.70 -9.07
CA TYR A 27 14.80 -19.76 -10.12
C TYR A 27 15.86 -19.71 -11.24
N ASN A 28 15.42 -20.01 -12.46
CA ASN A 28 16.32 -20.27 -13.59
C ASN A 28 16.77 -19.02 -14.35
N VAL A 29 16.24 -17.83 -14.03
CA VAL A 29 16.68 -16.57 -14.64
C VAL A 29 17.72 -15.91 -13.75
N SER A 30 18.85 -15.50 -14.33
CA SER A 30 19.91 -14.84 -13.55
C SER A 30 19.47 -13.45 -13.10
N TYR A 31 19.90 -13.04 -11.90
CA TYR A 31 19.58 -11.74 -11.31
C TYR A 31 19.74 -10.57 -12.28
N LYS A 32 20.81 -10.55 -13.09
CA LYS A 32 21.06 -9.45 -14.04
C LYS A 32 20.03 -9.38 -15.16
N LYS A 33 19.53 -10.53 -15.61
CA LYS A 33 18.52 -10.68 -16.68
C LYS A 33 17.10 -10.40 -16.18
N ASP A 34 16.86 -10.61 -14.89
CA ASP A 34 15.55 -10.43 -14.24
C ASP A 34 15.28 -8.99 -13.75
N ARG A 35 16.15 -8.03 -14.09
CA ARG A 35 15.96 -6.63 -13.72
C ARG A 35 14.95 -5.97 -14.66
N HIS A 36 13.87 -5.47 -14.08
CA HIS A 36 12.88 -4.65 -14.76
C HIS A 36 13.13 -3.18 -14.47
N TYR A 37 12.99 -2.32 -15.49
CA TYR A 37 13.31 -0.91 -15.39
C TYR A 37 12.08 -0.06 -15.74
N GLY A 38 11.75 0.88 -14.87
CA GLY A 38 10.78 1.93 -15.18
C GLY A 38 11.39 2.98 -16.10
N ARG A 39 10.56 3.56 -16.98
CA ARG A 39 11.02 4.64 -17.88
C ARG A 39 11.12 5.99 -17.18
N LYS A 40 10.17 6.30 -16.29
CA LYS A 40 10.04 7.56 -15.56
C LYS A 40 9.35 7.31 -14.21
N SER A 41 9.56 8.23 -13.28
CA SER A 41 8.83 8.37 -12.01
C SER A 41 8.37 9.81 -11.85
N TYR A 42 7.15 10.04 -11.39
CA TYR A 42 6.57 11.36 -11.20
C TYR A 42 5.52 11.34 -10.10
N SER A 43 5.19 12.52 -9.57
CA SER A 43 4.08 12.70 -8.62
C SER A 43 2.82 13.11 -9.36
N VAL A 44 1.69 12.56 -8.95
CA VAL A 44 0.36 13.04 -9.36
C VAL A 44 -0.05 14.19 -8.45
N LYS A 45 -0.74 15.19 -8.99
CA LYS A 45 -1.30 16.28 -8.19
C LYS A 45 -2.27 15.71 -7.14
N SER A 46 -2.28 16.26 -5.94
CA SER A 46 -3.25 15.93 -4.89
C SER A 46 -4.64 16.51 -5.22
N ASP A 47 -5.25 15.96 -6.27
CA ASP A 47 -6.54 16.35 -6.82
C ASP A 47 -7.30 15.07 -7.23
N PRO A 48 -8.54 14.86 -6.77
CA PRO A 48 -9.27 13.63 -7.05
C PRO A 48 -9.39 13.32 -8.55
N GLN A 49 -9.66 14.31 -9.41
CA GLN A 49 -9.82 14.07 -10.84
C GLN A 49 -8.48 13.71 -11.49
N ALA A 50 -7.38 14.34 -11.06
CA ALA A 50 -6.05 14.01 -11.56
C ALA A 50 -5.65 12.56 -11.18
N ILE A 51 -5.91 12.16 -9.93
CA ILE A 51 -5.62 10.80 -9.45
C ILE A 51 -6.49 9.76 -10.15
N GLN A 52 -7.79 10.04 -10.29
CA GLN A 52 -8.71 9.18 -11.04
C GLN A 52 -8.26 9.00 -12.49
N THR A 53 -7.89 10.10 -13.15
CA THR A 53 -7.38 10.08 -14.53
C THR A 53 -6.10 9.25 -14.63
N GLU A 54 -5.16 9.40 -13.70
CA GLU A 54 -3.93 8.61 -13.67
C GLU A 54 -4.24 7.12 -13.56
N ILE A 55 -5.08 6.73 -12.59
CA ILE A 55 -5.43 5.33 -12.34
C ILE A 55 -6.12 4.71 -13.57
N MET A 56 -7.07 5.43 -14.18
CA MET A 56 -7.77 4.96 -15.38
C MET A 56 -6.86 4.84 -16.60
N THR A 57 -5.87 5.72 -16.73
CA THR A 57 -5.01 5.77 -17.93
C THR A 57 -3.81 4.84 -17.83
N ASN A 58 -3.18 4.79 -16.65
CA ASN A 58 -1.86 4.17 -16.45
C ASN A 58 -1.87 3.03 -15.41
N GLY A 59 -2.97 2.83 -14.69
CA GLY A 59 -3.11 1.79 -13.68
C GLY A 59 -2.82 2.26 -12.24
N PRO A 60 -2.77 1.33 -11.27
CA PRO A 60 -2.68 1.66 -9.84
C PRO A 60 -1.50 2.56 -9.47
N VAL A 61 -1.72 3.42 -8.49
CA VAL A 61 -0.72 4.37 -7.97
C VAL A 61 -0.34 4.05 -6.52
N GLU A 62 0.83 4.47 -6.09
CA GLU A 62 1.23 4.44 -4.68
C GLU A 62 0.80 5.75 -3.99
N VAL A 63 0.23 5.65 -2.78
CA VAL A 63 -0.12 6.79 -1.93
C VAL A 63 0.35 6.55 -0.50
N ALA A 64 0.54 7.63 0.27
CA ALA A 64 0.82 7.54 1.70
C ALA A 64 -0.40 7.95 2.51
N LEU A 65 -0.71 7.19 3.55
CA LEU A 65 -1.77 7.43 4.52
C LEU A 65 -1.15 7.70 5.89
N THR A 66 -1.72 8.64 6.63
CA THR A 66 -1.50 8.71 8.09
C THR A 66 -2.36 7.64 8.75
N VAL A 67 -1.74 6.72 9.45
CA VAL A 67 -2.42 5.65 10.20
C VAL A 67 -2.74 6.14 11.60
N TYR A 68 -3.99 5.96 12.01
CA TYR A 68 -4.49 6.21 13.36
C TYR A 68 -4.86 4.88 14.03
N GLU A 69 -4.97 4.87 15.36
CA GLU A 69 -5.29 3.67 16.15
C GLU A 69 -6.62 3.00 15.75
N ASP A 70 -7.62 3.78 15.38
CA ASP A 70 -8.93 3.28 14.94
C ASP A 70 -8.85 2.53 13.60
N LEU A 71 -7.94 2.90 12.69
CA LEU A 71 -7.74 2.18 11.42
C LEU A 71 -7.36 0.71 11.62
N LEU A 72 -6.62 0.37 12.68
CA LEU A 72 -6.23 -1.02 12.96
C LEU A 72 -7.43 -1.94 13.23
N HIS A 73 -8.56 -1.35 13.61
CA HIS A 73 -9.80 -2.04 13.95
C HIS A 73 -10.81 -2.04 12.78
N TYR A 74 -10.49 -1.37 11.67
CA TYR A 74 -11.34 -1.31 10.48
C TYR A 74 -11.67 -2.72 9.95
N LYS A 75 -12.95 -2.93 9.58
CA LYS A 75 -13.47 -4.22 9.08
C LYS A 75 -14.14 -4.12 7.72
N SER A 76 -14.95 -3.08 7.53
CA SER A 76 -15.77 -2.89 6.34
C SER A 76 -16.28 -1.45 6.26
N GLY A 77 -16.75 -1.05 5.08
CA GLY A 77 -17.35 0.26 4.83
C GLY A 77 -16.39 1.24 4.16
N VAL A 78 -16.55 2.53 4.45
CA VAL A 78 -15.61 3.57 4.04
C VAL A 78 -14.93 4.12 5.29
N TYR A 79 -13.64 3.80 5.47
CA TYR A 79 -12.88 4.29 6.61
C TYR A 79 -12.81 5.82 6.62
N GLN A 80 -13.13 6.40 7.78
CA GLN A 80 -12.90 7.79 8.12
C GLN A 80 -12.36 7.80 9.55
N HIS A 81 -11.29 8.56 9.78
CA HIS A 81 -10.74 8.69 11.13
C HIS A 81 -11.77 9.36 12.04
N VAL A 82 -11.99 8.78 13.22
CA VAL A 82 -12.93 9.27 14.25
C VAL A 82 -12.28 9.45 15.62
N SER A 83 -11.27 8.64 15.95
CA SER A 83 -10.65 8.67 17.29
C SER A 83 -9.27 8.01 17.32
N GLY A 84 -8.50 8.29 18.37
CA GLY A 84 -7.20 7.68 18.58
C GLY A 84 -6.03 8.49 18.01
N SER A 85 -4.84 8.15 18.47
CA SER A 85 -3.61 8.89 18.17
C SER A 85 -3.02 8.48 16.80
N VAL A 86 -2.14 9.33 16.27
CA VAL A 86 -1.33 9.01 15.09
C VAL A 86 -0.32 7.91 15.44
N LEU A 87 -0.29 6.85 14.65
CA LEU A 87 0.68 5.75 14.76
C LEU A 87 1.86 5.89 13.78
N GLY A 88 1.67 6.61 12.66
CA GLY A 88 2.72 6.87 11.69
C GLY A 88 2.20 7.00 10.26
N GLY A 89 3.12 6.96 9.29
CA GLY A 89 2.80 6.93 7.86
C GLY A 89 2.82 5.50 7.30
N HIS A 90 1.95 5.21 6.35
CA HIS A 90 1.91 3.92 5.66
C HIS A 90 1.68 4.11 4.15
N ALA A 91 2.56 3.53 3.34
CA ALA A 91 2.39 3.52 1.89
C ALA A 91 1.46 2.37 1.47
N VAL A 92 0.47 2.67 0.62
CA VAL A 92 -0.49 1.70 0.09
C VAL A 92 -0.62 1.86 -1.43
N ARG A 93 -1.16 0.83 -2.08
CA ARG A 93 -1.49 0.86 -3.50
C ARG A 93 -2.97 1.20 -3.66
N MET A 94 -3.26 2.33 -4.30
CA MET A 94 -4.61 2.74 -4.69
C MET A 94 -4.90 2.29 -6.11
N LEU A 95 -5.97 1.52 -6.28
CA LEU A 95 -6.34 0.87 -7.53
C LEU A 95 -7.68 1.33 -8.09
N GLY A 96 -8.47 2.10 -7.35
CA GLY A 96 -9.74 2.62 -7.84
C GLY A 96 -10.45 3.57 -6.88
N TRP A 97 -11.71 3.84 -7.19
CA TRP A 97 -12.60 4.67 -6.38
C TRP A 97 -14.06 4.27 -6.64
N GLY A 98 -14.96 4.74 -5.80
CA GLY A 98 -16.39 4.52 -5.96
C GLY A 98 -17.22 5.37 -5.01
N VAL A 99 -18.50 4.99 -4.89
CA VAL A 99 -19.43 5.58 -3.92
C VAL A 99 -20.15 4.44 -3.22
N GLU A 100 -20.12 4.42 -1.88
CA GLU A 100 -20.86 3.49 -1.04
C GLU A 100 -21.80 4.27 -0.14
N ASN A 101 -23.12 4.01 -0.22
CA ASN A 101 -24.14 4.69 0.57
C ASN A 101 -24.04 6.24 0.53
N GLY A 102 -23.72 6.79 -0.65
CA GLY A 102 -23.52 8.23 -0.84
C GLY A 102 -22.16 8.77 -0.41
N THR A 103 -21.27 7.93 0.11
CA THR A 103 -19.92 8.30 0.56
C THR A 103 -18.88 7.95 -0.52
N PRO A 104 -18.20 8.94 -1.12
CA PRO A 104 -17.09 8.68 -2.03
C PRO A 104 -15.91 8.01 -1.32
N TYR A 105 -15.26 7.04 -1.98
CA TYR A 105 -14.13 6.30 -1.40
C TYR A 105 -13.03 6.00 -2.42
N TRP A 106 -11.84 5.66 -1.92
CA TRP A 106 -10.71 5.09 -2.67
C TRP A 106 -10.57 3.60 -2.37
N LEU A 107 -10.22 2.81 -3.38
CA LEU A 107 -10.01 1.36 -3.31
C LEU A 107 -8.52 1.01 -3.42
#